data_AF-A0A9R1J3C1-F1
#
_entry.id   AF-A0A9R1J3C1-F1
#
_cell.length_a   1.000
_cell.length_b   1.000
_cell.length_c   1.000
_cell.angle_alpha   90.00
_cell.angle_beta   90.00
_cell.angle_gamma   90.00
#
_symmetry.space_group_name_H-M   'P 1'
#
loop_
_entity.id
_entity.type
_entity.pdbx_description
1 polymer ?
#
loop_
_entity_poly.entity_id
_entity_poly.type
_entity_poly.pdbx_seq_one_letter_code
_entity_poly.pdbx_strand_id
1 'polypeptide(L)'
;MGSTGATAVLLSCVVLSIVAAGSAASDKPLIISNAALLASPPEASSSSGRKLGGFMEAGLCPLQLEHLKQMGKVQSSCLGQATPQPRCCTAFKDFVCPYGATMNDINNGCAGEMMATIQELCKVPKGYFAMCGDSPQGITC
;
A
#
# COMPACT_ATOMS: atom_id res chain seq x y z
N MET A 1 -11.12 69.36 34.13
CA MET A 1 -11.81 68.27 33.41
C MET A 1 -10.91 67.06 33.51
N GLY A 2 -11.29 66.00 34.25
CA GLY A 2 -12.03 64.85 33.69
C GLY A 2 -11.10 64.04 32.77
N SER A 3 -10.87 62.74 32.91
CA SER A 3 -11.57 61.69 33.66
C SER A 3 -10.74 60.40 33.52
N THR A 4 -10.81 59.51 34.54
CA THR A 4 -10.77 58.03 34.47
C THR A 4 -9.62 57.32 33.75
N GLY A 5 -8.92 56.33 34.29
CA GLY A 5 -9.15 55.52 35.48
C GLY A 5 -8.24 54.29 35.44
N ALA A 6 -8.09 53.66 36.61
CA ALA A 6 -7.37 52.42 36.92
C ALA A 6 -7.63 51.29 35.88
N THR A 7 -6.76 50.30 35.66
CA THR A 7 -6.37 49.26 36.63
C THR A 7 -5.17 48.44 36.14
N ALA A 8 -4.38 47.98 37.11
CA ALA A 8 -3.31 47.01 36.95
C ALA A 8 -3.79 45.66 36.40
N VAL A 9 -3.04 45.08 35.47
CA VAL A 9 -3.00 43.62 35.27
C VAL A 9 -1.56 43.23 34.91
N LEU A 10 -0.76 42.99 35.95
CA LEU A 10 0.41 42.14 35.89
C LEU A 10 -0.06 40.70 35.65
N LEU A 11 -0.06 40.23 34.40
CA LEU A 11 -0.27 38.82 34.07
C LEU A 11 0.68 38.40 32.95
N SER A 12 1.81 37.82 33.37
CA SER A 12 2.39 36.59 32.84
C SER A 12 2.11 36.25 31.38
N CYS A 13 2.97 36.70 30.46
CA CYS A 13 3.14 36.03 29.16
C CYS A 13 4.48 35.30 29.17
N VAL A 14 4.50 34.12 29.80
CA VAL A 14 5.46 33.06 29.44
C VAL A 14 5.31 32.88 27.94
N VAL A 15 6.35 33.24 27.19
CA VAL A 15 6.39 33.04 25.74
C VAL A 15 6.48 31.54 25.52
N LEU A 16 5.32 30.87 25.41
CA LEU A 16 5.26 29.51 24.89
C LEU A 16 5.78 29.58 23.45
N SER A 17 6.93 28.96 23.21
CA SER A 17 7.39 28.64 21.87
C SER A 17 6.39 27.70 21.21
N ILE A 18 5.45 28.27 20.45
CA ILE A 18 4.58 27.51 19.56
C ILE A 18 5.44 27.11 18.35
N VAL A 19 6.14 25.98 18.43
CA VAL A 19 6.52 25.26 17.21
C VAL A 19 5.28 24.53 16.74
N ALA A 20 4.48 25.22 15.92
CA ALA A 20 3.50 24.58 15.07
C ALA A 20 4.27 23.86 13.95
N ALA A 21 4.78 22.66 14.23
CA ALA A 21 5.13 21.71 13.20
C ALA A 21 3.84 21.07 12.67
N GLY A 22 3.05 21.86 11.95
CA GLY A 22 1.89 21.38 11.22
C GLY A 22 2.36 20.58 10.01
N SER A 23 2.56 19.28 10.18
CA SER A 23 2.56 18.36 9.03
C SER A 23 1.11 18.02 8.74
N ALA A 24 0.46 18.82 7.88
CA ALA A 24 -0.79 18.39 7.24
C ALA A 24 -0.44 17.30 6.22
N ALA A 25 -0.11 16.09 6.69
CA ALA A 25 -0.34 14.91 5.88
C ALA A 25 -1.85 14.81 5.71
N SER A 26 -2.33 14.79 4.48
CA SER A 26 -3.73 14.48 4.19
C SER A 26 -3.98 13.05 4.69
N ASP A 27 -4.44 12.94 5.93
CA ASP A 27 -4.64 11.71 6.69
C ASP A 27 -5.89 10.99 6.16
N LYS A 28 -5.83 10.55 4.90
CA LYS A 28 -6.76 9.56 4.40
C LYS A 28 -5.98 8.25 4.31
N PRO A 29 -6.34 7.23 5.11
CA PRO A 29 -5.65 5.96 5.06
C PRO A 29 -5.78 5.40 3.63
N LEU A 30 -4.65 4.98 3.08
CA LEU A 30 -4.55 4.44 1.74
C LEU A 30 -5.01 2.99 1.80
N ILE A 31 -6.21 2.70 1.32
CA ILE A 31 -6.71 1.32 1.29
C ILE A 31 -6.30 0.67 -0.03
N ILE A 32 -5.56 -0.45 0.01
CA ILE A 32 -5.42 -1.34 -1.13
C ILE A 32 -6.73 -2.10 -1.30
N SER A 33 -7.46 -1.83 -2.37
CA SER A 33 -8.80 -2.39 -2.58
C SER A 33 -8.76 -3.90 -2.81
N ASN A 34 -9.79 -4.64 -2.37
CA ASN A 34 -9.94 -6.06 -2.73
C ASN A 34 -9.91 -6.30 -4.24
N ALA A 35 -10.39 -5.34 -5.04
CA ALA A 35 -10.30 -5.39 -6.51
C ALA A 35 -8.84 -5.47 -7.01
N ALA A 36 -7.91 -4.75 -6.37
CA ALA A 36 -6.49 -4.81 -6.67
C ALA A 36 -5.87 -6.14 -6.19
N LEU A 37 -6.25 -6.60 -4.99
CA LEU A 37 -5.73 -7.85 -4.40
C LEU A 37 -6.20 -9.12 -5.14
N LEU A 38 -7.35 -9.03 -5.80
CA LEU A 38 -7.93 -10.11 -6.60
C LEU A 38 -7.71 -9.90 -8.10
N ALA A 39 -7.00 -8.84 -8.49
CA ALA A 39 -6.68 -8.57 -9.88
C ALA A 39 -5.91 -9.76 -10.46
N SER A 40 -6.29 -10.17 -11.66
CA SER A 40 -5.50 -11.07 -12.50
C SER A 40 -4.73 -10.22 -13.51
N PRO A 41 -3.54 -10.66 -13.95
CA PRO A 41 -2.86 -9.99 -15.04
C PRO A 41 -3.80 -9.91 -16.25
N PRO A 42 -3.76 -8.81 -17.02
CA PRO A 42 -4.65 -8.66 -18.17
C PRO A 42 -4.46 -9.85 -19.11
N GLU A 43 -5.56 -10.53 -19.44
CA GLU A 43 -5.54 -11.59 -20.45
C GLU A 43 -5.22 -10.93 -21.79
N ALA A 44 -3.99 -11.10 -22.27
CA ALA A 44 -3.68 -10.79 -23.65
C ALA A 44 -4.61 -11.66 -24.52
N SER A 45 -5.54 -11.03 -25.23
CA SER A 45 -6.45 -11.73 -26.14
C SER A 45 -5.64 -12.64 -27.07
N SER A 46 -5.81 -13.95 -26.91
CA SER A 46 -5.14 -14.97 -27.70
C SER A 46 -5.67 -14.94 -29.15
N SER A 47 -4.99 -14.20 -30.02
CA SER A 47 -4.84 -14.65 -31.41
C SER A 47 -3.78 -15.74 -31.43
N SER A 48 -4.20 -16.92 -31.89
CA SER A 48 -3.43 -18.14 -32.17
C SER A 48 -1.91 -17.99 -32.32
N GLY A 49 -1.15 -18.79 -31.56
CA GLY A 49 0.25 -19.12 -31.89
C GLY A 49 1.26 -18.94 -30.76
N ARG A 50 1.62 -20.07 -30.15
CA ARG A 50 2.78 -20.31 -29.25
C ARG A 50 3.82 -19.17 -29.22
N LYS A 51 3.87 -18.41 -28.12
CA LYS A 51 5.09 -17.74 -27.68
C LYS A 51 5.35 -18.03 -26.21
N LEU A 52 6.47 -18.72 -25.99
CA LEU A 52 7.14 -18.83 -24.71
C LEU A 52 7.76 -17.46 -24.39
N GLY A 53 7.44 -16.90 -23.23
CA GLY A 53 8.18 -15.80 -22.60
C GLY A 53 7.79 -14.39 -23.05
N GLY A 54 7.40 -13.57 -22.09
CA GLY A 54 7.39 -12.12 -22.23
C GLY A 54 6.11 -11.47 -21.70
N PHE A 55 6.13 -11.15 -20.41
CA PHE A 55 5.91 -9.80 -19.87
C PHE A 55 5.90 -8.72 -20.98
N MET A 56 4.82 -8.59 -21.76
CA MET A 56 4.73 -7.60 -22.83
C MET A 56 3.32 -7.03 -22.90
N GLU A 57 3.26 -5.72 -22.61
CA GLU A 57 2.29 -4.72 -23.07
C GLU A 57 1.22 -4.19 -22.11
N ALA A 58 1.37 -4.37 -20.79
CA ALA A 58 0.81 -3.41 -19.82
C ALA A 58 2.00 -2.79 -19.07
N GLY A 59 2.07 -1.45 -19.05
CA GLY A 59 3.27 -0.68 -18.70
C GLY A 59 4.02 -1.20 -17.48
N LEU A 60 5.34 -1.31 -17.60
CA LEU A 60 6.27 -1.83 -16.58
C LEU A 60 5.80 -1.42 -15.19
N CYS A 61 5.24 -2.37 -14.45
CA CYS A 61 5.09 -2.14 -13.03
C CYS A 61 6.49 -1.93 -12.48
N PRO A 62 6.80 -0.80 -11.82
CA PRO A 62 8.18 -0.44 -11.46
C PRO A 62 8.66 -1.26 -10.26
N LEU A 63 8.81 -2.57 -10.46
CA LEU A 63 9.45 -3.50 -9.55
C LEU A 63 10.97 -3.33 -9.71
N GLN A 64 11.50 -2.24 -9.16
CA GLN A 64 12.93 -2.03 -9.03
C GLN A 64 13.59 -3.13 -8.18
N LEU A 65 14.92 -3.28 -8.28
CA LEU A 65 15.71 -4.28 -7.56
C LEU A 65 15.52 -4.25 -6.03
N GLU A 66 15.25 -3.07 -5.46
CA GLU A 66 14.95 -2.93 -4.03
C GLU A 66 13.66 -3.65 -3.61
N HIS A 67 12.68 -3.66 -4.51
CA HIS A 67 11.41 -4.34 -4.30
C HIS A 67 11.56 -5.87 -4.35
N LEU A 68 12.54 -6.38 -5.10
CA LEU A 68 12.89 -7.80 -5.07
C LEU A 68 13.45 -8.21 -3.69
N LYS A 69 14.18 -7.34 -2.99
CA LYS A 69 14.67 -7.61 -1.62
C LYS A 69 13.51 -7.71 -0.63
N GLN A 70 12.56 -6.76 -0.69
CA GLN A 70 11.38 -6.79 0.17
C GLN A 70 10.47 -8.00 -0.17
N MET A 71 10.39 -8.36 -1.44
CA MET A 71 9.69 -9.56 -1.90
C MET A 71 10.28 -10.84 -1.29
N GLY A 72 11.60 -10.91 -1.06
CA GLY A 72 12.23 -12.01 -0.33
C GLY A 72 11.75 -12.16 1.12
N LYS A 73 11.44 -11.04 1.80
CA LYS A 73 10.85 -11.06 3.15
C LYS A 73 9.40 -11.55 3.12
N VAL A 74 8.62 -11.18 2.11
CA VAL A 74 7.27 -11.71 1.91
C VAL A 74 7.33 -13.20 1.62
N GLN A 75 8.17 -13.61 0.67
CA GLN A 75 8.33 -15.00 0.27
C GLN A 75 8.69 -15.87 1.48
N SER A 76 9.73 -15.52 2.23
CA SER A 76 10.13 -16.28 3.42
C SER A 76 9.05 -16.33 4.51
N SER A 77 8.19 -15.33 4.61
CA SER A 77 7.10 -15.28 5.60
C SER A 77 5.83 -16.02 5.17
N CYS A 78 5.62 -16.20 3.87
CA CYS A 78 4.36 -16.71 3.28
C CYS A 78 4.51 -18.07 2.57
N LEU A 79 5.74 -18.55 2.34
CA LEU A 79 6.01 -19.72 1.49
C LEU A 79 5.23 -20.98 1.91
N GLY A 80 4.41 -21.51 1.01
CA GLY A 80 3.76 -22.82 1.14
C GLY A 80 2.68 -22.91 2.23
N GLN A 81 2.24 -21.77 2.77
CA GLN A 81 1.20 -21.74 3.80
C GLN A 81 -0.18 -21.80 3.15
N ALA A 82 -1.07 -22.66 3.66
CA ALA A 82 -2.44 -22.77 3.15
C ALA A 82 -3.33 -21.57 3.54
N THR A 83 -3.03 -20.93 4.67
CA THR A 83 -3.79 -19.79 5.23
C THR A 83 -2.84 -18.67 5.62
N PRO A 84 -3.22 -17.38 5.46
CA PRO A 84 -2.39 -16.25 5.86
C PRO A 84 -2.07 -16.28 7.34
N GLN A 85 -0.79 -16.34 7.67
CA GLN A 85 -0.32 -16.10 9.02
C GLN A 85 -0.15 -14.59 9.27
N PRO A 86 -0.28 -14.11 10.51
CA PRO A 86 -0.12 -12.70 10.83
C PRO A 86 1.19 -12.11 10.32
N ARG A 87 2.30 -12.85 10.47
CA ARG A 87 3.62 -12.43 9.97
C ARG A 87 3.66 -12.26 8.46
N CYS A 88 2.99 -13.15 7.72
CA CYS A 88 2.87 -13.06 6.27
C CYS A 88 2.07 -11.82 5.87
N CYS A 89 0.92 -11.58 6.52
CA CYS A 89 0.10 -10.40 6.23
C CYS A 89 0.81 -9.09 6.56
N THR A 90 1.56 -9.02 7.66
CA THR A 90 2.39 -7.86 7.98
C THR A 90 3.46 -7.62 6.93
N ALA A 91 4.21 -8.67 6.55
CA ALA A 91 5.25 -8.55 5.53
C ALA A 91 4.67 -8.14 4.17
N PHE A 92 3.53 -8.70 3.79
CA PHE A 92 2.83 -8.34 2.56
C PHE A 92 2.35 -6.89 2.59
N LYS A 93 1.74 -6.45 3.70
CA LYS A 93 1.30 -5.07 3.88
C LYS A 93 2.48 -4.08 3.75
N ASP A 94 3.59 -4.33 4.43
CA ASP A 94 4.81 -3.52 4.31
C ASP A 94 5.37 -3.46 2.87
N PHE A 95 5.15 -4.51 2.08
CA PHE A 95 5.57 -4.55 0.69
C PHE A 95 4.64 -3.76 -0.24
N VAL A 96 3.32 -3.90 -0.08
CA VAL A 96 2.35 -3.31 -1.03
C VAL A 96 1.96 -1.86 -0.74
N CYS A 97 2.02 -1.44 0.52
CA CYS A 97 1.66 -0.08 0.92
C CYS A 97 2.41 1.05 0.22
N PRO A 98 3.74 0.98 -0.03
CA PRO A 98 4.43 2.02 -0.80
C PRO A 98 3.92 2.18 -2.23
N TYR A 99 3.17 1.20 -2.75
CA TYR A 99 2.60 1.22 -4.10
C TYR A 99 1.10 1.40 -4.13
N GLY A 100 0.46 1.78 -3.03
CA GLY A 100 -0.99 1.66 -2.97
C GLY A 100 -1.75 2.49 -4.01
N ALA A 101 -1.20 3.62 -4.45
CA ALA A 101 -1.75 4.36 -5.58
C ALA A 101 -1.68 3.56 -6.90
N THR A 102 -0.52 2.98 -7.20
CA THR A 102 -0.30 2.17 -8.40
C THR A 102 -1.07 0.85 -8.37
N MET A 103 -1.19 0.22 -7.20
CA MET A 103 -1.98 -0.98 -6.98
C MET A 103 -3.48 -0.73 -7.19
N ASN A 104 -3.99 0.40 -6.72
CA ASN A 104 -5.42 0.71 -6.85
C ASN A 104 -5.82 1.16 -8.26
N ASP A 105 -4.86 1.56 -9.10
CA ASP A 105 -5.13 1.79 -10.51
C ASP A 105 -5.23 0.44 -11.25
N ILE A 106 -6.45 -0.11 -11.30
CA ILE A 106 -6.70 -1.40 -11.95
C ILE A 106 -6.52 -1.39 -13.48
N ASN A 107 -6.35 -0.22 -14.10
CA ASN A 107 -6.22 -0.10 -15.55
C ASN A 107 -4.77 -0.25 -16.02
N ASN A 108 -3.79 -0.05 -15.12
CA ASN A 108 -2.37 -0.13 -15.47
C ASN A 108 -1.80 -1.56 -15.50
N GLY A 109 -2.56 -2.56 -15.06
CA GLY A 109 -2.12 -3.97 -15.02
C GLY A 109 -1.16 -4.35 -13.87
N CYS A 110 -0.63 -3.39 -13.11
CA CYS A 110 0.34 -3.61 -12.03
C CYS A 110 -0.16 -4.55 -10.96
N ALA A 111 -1.41 -4.37 -10.52
CA ALA A 111 -1.97 -5.16 -9.45
C ALA A 111 -2.02 -6.64 -9.83
N GLY A 112 -2.51 -6.95 -11.03
CA GLY A 112 -2.59 -8.32 -11.54
C GLY A 112 -1.23 -8.98 -11.68
N GLU A 113 -0.26 -8.27 -12.25
CA GLU A 113 1.10 -8.79 -12.45
C GLU A 113 1.87 -9.01 -11.14
N MET A 114 1.82 -8.03 -10.23
CA MET A 114 2.47 -8.17 -8.93
C MET A 114 1.82 -9.27 -8.10
N MET A 115 0.48 -9.35 -8.11
CA MET A 115 -0.26 -10.40 -7.41
C MET A 115 0.08 -11.77 -7.99
N ALA A 116 0.13 -11.94 -9.31
CA ALA A 116 0.50 -13.22 -9.92
C ALA A 116 1.93 -13.64 -9.54
N THR A 117 2.89 -12.70 -9.63
CA THR A 117 4.29 -12.94 -9.30
C THR A 117 4.46 -13.38 -7.85
N ILE A 118 3.84 -12.66 -6.91
CA ILE A 118 4.01 -12.96 -5.49
C ILE A 118 3.31 -14.25 -5.07
N GLN A 119 2.16 -14.56 -5.68
CA GLN A 119 1.45 -15.82 -5.44
C GLN A 119 2.27 -17.02 -5.92
N GLU A 120 2.88 -16.92 -7.10
CA GLU A 120 3.73 -17.96 -7.65
C GLU A 120 4.99 -18.17 -6.78
N LEU A 121 5.69 -17.10 -6.41
CA LEU A 121 6.89 -17.17 -5.57
C LEU A 121 6.62 -17.73 -4.18
N CYS A 122 5.49 -17.36 -3.58
CA CYS A 122 5.08 -17.84 -2.26
C CYS A 122 4.40 -19.22 -2.34
N LYS A 123 4.08 -19.74 -3.53
CA LYS A 123 3.29 -20.97 -3.73
C LYS A 123 1.95 -20.95 -2.97
N VAL A 124 1.24 -19.82 -3.05
CA VAL A 124 -0.05 -19.60 -2.37
C VAL A 124 -1.19 -19.46 -3.39
N PRO A 125 -2.44 -19.81 -3.02
CA PRO A 125 -3.57 -19.78 -3.95
C PRO A 125 -4.04 -18.35 -4.28
N LYS A 126 -4.87 -18.24 -5.33
CA LYS A 126 -5.57 -16.99 -5.68
C LYS A 126 -6.44 -16.50 -4.53
N GLY A 127 -6.38 -15.20 -4.28
CA GLY A 127 -7.11 -14.56 -3.18
C GLY A 127 -6.49 -14.74 -1.79
N TYR A 128 -5.36 -15.44 -1.67
CA TYR A 128 -4.67 -15.61 -0.38
C TYR A 128 -4.38 -14.27 0.32
N PHE A 129 -3.86 -13.29 -0.41
CA PHE A 129 -3.54 -11.98 0.16
C PHE A 129 -4.77 -11.09 0.40
N ALA A 130 -5.92 -11.38 -0.24
CA ALA A 130 -7.17 -10.68 0.07
C ALA A 130 -7.70 -11.02 1.48
N MET A 131 -7.33 -12.18 2.01
CA MET A 131 -7.66 -12.59 3.38
C MET A 131 -6.81 -11.87 4.43
N CYS A 132 -5.76 -11.14 4.02
CA CYS A 132 -4.99 -10.26 4.90
C CYS A 132 -5.65 -8.88 5.12
N GLY A 133 -6.80 -8.62 4.50
CA GLY A 133 -7.55 -7.38 4.65
C GLY A 133 -8.01 -7.17 6.10
N ASP A 134 -7.72 -5.99 6.64
CA ASP A 134 -8.19 -5.54 7.97
C ASP A 134 -9.56 -4.84 7.87
N SER A 135 -9.98 -4.49 6.64
CA SER A 135 -11.24 -3.83 6.33
C SER A 135 -12.00 -4.60 5.24
N PRO A 136 -13.34 -4.52 5.19
CA PRO A 136 -14.12 -5.03 4.05
C PRO A 136 -13.73 -4.38 2.70
N GLN A 137 -13.04 -3.24 2.73
CA GLN A 137 -12.54 -2.59 1.52
C GLN A 137 -11.16 -3.12 1.08
N GLY A 138 -10.41 -3.76 1.98
CA GLY A 138 -9.13 -4.39 1.69
C GLY A 138 -8.09 -4.17 2.77
N ILE A 139 -6.85 -3.88 2.37
CA ILE A 139 -5.72 -3.70 3.29
C ILE A 139 -5.50 -2.21 3.54
N THR A 140 -5.66 -1.79 4.79
CA THR A 140 -5.34 -0.43 5.22
C THR A 140 -3.84 -0.23 5.28
N CYS A 141 -3.34 0.77 4.56
CA CYS A 141 -2.07 1.44 4.74
C CYS A 141 -2.34 2.82 5.35
#